data_AF-A0A060T4H5-F1
#
_entry.id   AF-A0A060T4H5-F1
#
_cell.length_a   1.000
_cell.length_b   1.000
_cell.length_c   1.000
_cell.angle_alpha   90.00
_cell.angle_beta   90.00
_cell.angle_gamma   90.00
#
_symmetry.space_group_name_H-M   'P 1'
#
loop_
_entity.id
_entity.type
_entity.pdbx_description
1 polymer ?
#
loop_
_entity_poly.entity_id
_entity_poly.type
_entity_poly.pdbx_seq_one_letter_code
_entity_poly.pdbx_strand_id
1 'polypeptide(L)'
;MDVDQLLKRSRQDGPEDSTGNGNGESKKARVDVGDTASQIEEYVDNAGEADAPETYDEAFLKNLLVKFETAVSTNLEHREKFANEPLKFYDSEYALVQVINSLSLLSEQPDLYDALVNSGSLGTIVSLIGHDNEQICEKMVQVLIDLTDDDVDGDEVDLLQQELIKADMIAGLTELLYRVEDDNAFVEKVLTLFERLVDEGAERIISNQRAVQFLLKMLANDQIRFQQSRQSAAYILCTVCQTESKLIGELGSKAVETLLEQANALRSAKTLDFQTKEIAGSILDALAAIARNVAGKQLFLDAEGVELMLLLLEKSCNKWFKPRALRVLVAAVRGYAAGEACQRVVNSGGLSKLIKTSGPAPEELDSHLWIQLSLLRWLDLDSEERFRTIHKYNEKKVHDLVTLRSEKKAALKNVTNRISEERAALRAQMEEDELLKVTKEFEWDRDQSIFLETIQVVDAIFAWLMLSDLGDLAKSVIEKDEVLSTLRQQLEDIRPNENDGSDGTTGQNSSQSYVEQEFQKDTAAYAEMLEALIAALGEAEQDPRN
;
A
#
# COMPACT_ATOMS: atom_id res chain seq x y z
N MET A 1 -31.02 13.25 29.07
CA MET A 1 -31.95 12.74 30.10
C MET A 1 -32.35 11.36 29.60
N ASP A 2 -31.94 10.32 30.34
CA ASP A 2 -31.72 8.96 29.82
C ASP A 2 -33.00 8.12 29.72
N VAL A 3 -33.20 7.47 28.57
CA VAL A 3 -34.39 6.69 28.17
C VAL A 3 -34.56 5.44 29.06
N ASP A 4 -33.49 5.01 29.71
CA ASP A 4 -33.45 3.84 30.58
C ASP A 4 -34.19 4.02 31.93
N GLN A 5 -34.52 5.26 32.30
CA GLN A 5 -35.30 5.55 33.51
C GLN A 5 -36.82 5.50 33.31
N LEU A 6 -37.30 5.48 32.06
CA LEU A 6 -38.75 5.41 31.76
C LEU A 6 -39.27 3.97 31.70
N LEU A 7 -38.43 2.99 31.35
CA LEU A 7 -38.84 1.58 31.25
C LEU A 7 -38.90 0.84 32.60
N LYS A 8 -38.32 1.40 33.67
CA LYS A 8 -38.37 0.82 35.03
C LYS A 8 -39.65 1.15 35.81
N ARG A 9 -40.48 2.09 35.34
CA ARG A 9 -41.75 2.46 36.00
C ARG A 9 -42.98 1.68 35.53
N SER A 10 -42.87 0.85 34.49
CA SER A 10 -44.01 0.11 33.93
C SER A 10 -44.05 -1.40 34.28
N ARG A 11 -43.17 -1.87 35.18
CA ARG A 11 -43.08 -3.29 35.60
C ARG A 11 -43.30 -3.55 37.10
N GLN A 12 -43.86 -2.59 37.83
CA GLN A 12 -44.29 -2.78 39.21
C GLN A 12 -45.74 -2.32 39.35
N ASP A 13 -46.69 -3.19 39.01
CA ASP A 13 -48.05 -3.19 39.56
C ASP A 13 -48.71 -4.52 39.15
N GLY A 14 -48.47 -5.55 39.97
CA GLY A 14 -49.30 -6.75 40.00
C GLY A 14 -50.18 -6.68 41.25
N PRO A 15 -51.51 -6.91 41.17
CA PRO A 15 -52.35 -6.88 42.35
C PRO A 15 -52.37 -8.26 43.05
N GLU A 16 -52.12 -8.23 44.35
CA GLU A 16 -52.38 -9.31 45.30
C GLU A 16 -53.90 -9.47 45.57
N ASP A 17 -54.24 -10.71 45.95
CA ASP A 17 -55.56 -11.23 46.35
C ASP A 17 -56.30 -10.40 47.42
N SER A 18 -57.61 -10.18 47.22
CA SER A 18 -58.56 -10.04 48.35
C SER A 18 -59.99 -10.45 47.97
N THR A 19 -60.40 -11.59 48.51
CA THR A 19 -61.75 -12.04 48.95
C THR A 19 -62.99 -11.19 48.60
N GLY A 20 -64.00 -11.81 47.99
CA GLY A 20 -65.37 -11.25 47.93
C GLY A 20 -66.38 -12.12 47.17
N ASN A 21 -67.18 -12.88 47.93
CA ASN A 21 -68.21 -13.83 47.50
C ASN A 21 -69.49 -13.13 46.97
N GLY A 22 -70.17 -13.70 45.96
CA GLY A 22 -71.65 -13.64 45.87
C GLY A 22 -72.31 -13.19 44.55
N ASN A 23 -72.90 -14.18 43.88
CA ASN A 23 -74.16 -14.18 43.10
C ASN A 23 -74.28 -13.48 41.73
N GLY A 24 -74.59 -14.30 40.71
CA GLY A 24 -75.17 -13.89 39.43
C GLY A 24 -75.25 -15.02 38.41
N GLU A 25 -76.24 -15.90 38.54
CA GLU A 25 -76.52 -17.00 37.62
C GLU A 25 -76.95 -16.56 36.20
N SER A 26 -76.59 -17.41 35.23
CA SER A 26 -77.31 -17.74 33.99
C SER A 26 -77.19 -16.84 32.75
N LYS A 27 -76.43 -17.32 31.74
CA LYS A 27 -76.98 -18.11 30.63
C LYS A 27 -75.87 -18.76 29.79
N LYS A 28 -75.82 -20.10 29.85
CA LYS A 28 -75.12 -20.98 28.89
C LYS A 28 -75.86 -20.95 27.54
N ALA A 29 -75.14 -20.64 26.48
CA ALA A 29 -75.41 -21.20 25.14
C ALA A 29 -74.17 -22.01 24.76
N ARG A 30 -74.41 -23.28 24.41
CA ARG A 30 -73.43 -24.31 24.06
C ARG A 30 -73.56 -24.52 22.55
N VAL A 31 -72.51 -24.26 21.78
CA VAL A 31 -72.30 -24.71 20.39
C VAL A 31 -70.80 -24.99 20.29
N ASP A 32 -70.38 -26.23 20.52
CA ASP A 32 -70.19 -27.35 19.58
C ASP A 32 -68.78 -27.32 18.96
N VAL A 33 -67.96 -28.30 19.36
CA VAL A 33 -66.49 -28.38 19.16
C VAL A 33 -66.19 -29.04 17.80
N GLY A 34 -66.87 -28.57 16.75
CA GLY A 34 -66.76 -29.12 15.40
C GLY A 34 -65.90 -28.30 14.44
N ASP A 35 -65.58 -27.05 14.79
CA ASP A 35 -65.06 -26.06 13.81
C ASP A 35 -63.58 -25.70 14.01
N THR A 36 -62.93 -26.22 15.05
CA THR A 36 -61.51 -25.94 15.33
C THR A 36 -60.54 -26.90 14.65
N ALA A 37 -61.00 -28.06 14.14
CA ALA A 37 -60.11 -28.98 13.43
C ALA A 37 -59.87 -28.54 11.98
N SER A 38 -60.93 -28.12 11.27
CA SER A 38 -60.82 -27.63 9.88
C SER A 38 -60.12 -26.27 9.78
N GLN A 39 -60.23 -25.42 10.81
CA GLN A 39 -59.48 -24.16 10.87
C GLN A 39 -58.00 -24.35 11.25
N ILE A 40 -57.61 -25.49 11.82
CA ILE A 40 -56.20 -25.81 12.09
C ILE A 40 -55.56 -26.46 10.85
N GLU A 41 -56.29 -27.29 10.08
CA GLU A 41 -55.82 -27.79 8.78
C GLU A 41 -55.66 -26.65 7.76
N GLU A 42 -56.54 -25.64 7.72
CA GLU A 42 -56.42 -24.49 6.81
C GLU A 42 -55.28 -23.52 7.19
N TYR A 43 -54.83 -23.53 8.46
CA TYR A 43 -53.64 -22.78 8.91
C TYR A 43 -52.33 -23.57 8.70
N VAL A 44 -52.39 -24.90 8.59
CA VAL A 44 -51.22 -25.74 8.28
C VAL A 44 -51.04 -25.90 6.77
N ASP A 45 -52.12 -25.86 5.98
CA ASP A 45 -52.04 -25.86 4.51
C ASP A 45 -51.69 -24.47 3.91
N ASN A 46 -51.93 -23.37 4.64
CA ASN A 46 -51.41 -22.04 4.29
C ASN A 46 -50.02 -21.73 4.90
N ALA A 47 -49.47 -22.63 5.72
CA ALA A 47 -48.05 -22.63 6.11
C ALA A 47 -47.19 -23.41 5.10
N GLY A 48 -47.66 -23.45 3.85
CA GLY A 48 -47.12 -24.22 2.73
C GLY A 48 -46.72 -23.38 1.51
N GLU A 49 -46.57 -22.06 1.65
CA GLU A 49 -45.54 -21.39 0.85
C GLU A 49 -44.23 -21.62 1.60
N ALA A 50 -43.61 -22.76 1.31
CA ALA A 50 -42.18 -22.88 1.51
C ALA A 50 -41.56 -21.68 0.81
N ASP A 51 -40.98 -20.73 1.57
CA ASP A 51 -40.10 -19.70 1.03
C ASP A 51 -39.19 -20.43 0.04
N ALA A 52 -39.39 -20.15 -1.25
CA ALA A 52 -38.43 -20.53 -2.26
C ALA A 52 -37.07 -20.01 -1.74
N PRO A 53 -35.97 -20.76 -1.90
CA PRO A 53 -34.66 -20.25 -1.51
C PRO A 53 -34.53 -18.83 -2.09
N GLU A 54 -34.31 -17.84 -1.21
CA GLU A 54 -34.14 -16.45 -1.63
C GLU A 54 -33.07 -16.45 -2.71
N THR A 55 -33.49 -16.23 -3.95
CA THR A 55 -32.61 -16.25 -5.10
C THR A 55 -32.15 -14.82 -5.30
N TYR A 56 -30.88 -14.59 -5.02
CA TYR A 56 -30.22 -13.30 -5.18
C TYR A 56 -29.75 -13.18 -6.63
N ASP A 57 -30.67 -12.89 -7.54
CA ASP A 57 -30.41 -12.71 -8.97
C ASP A 57 -30.50 -11.23 -9.40
N GLU A 58 -30.27 -10.96 -10.69
CA GLU A 58 -30.41 -9.60 -11.23
C GLU A 58 -31.81 -9.00 -11.04
N ALA A 59 -32.86 -9.84 -10.97
CA ALA A 59 -34.22 -9.37 -10.73
C ALA A 59 -34.40 -8.93 -9.27
N PHE A 60 -33.81 -9.65 -8.31
CA PHE A 60 -33.68 -9.22 -6.92
C PHE A 60 -32.96 -7.88 -6.84
N LEU A 61 -31.78 -7.76 -7.44
CA LEU A 61 -30.99 -6.51 -7.43
C LEU A 61 -31.81 -5.34 -7.98
N LYS A 62 -32.45 -5.52 -9.14
CA LYS A 62 -33.28 -4.48 -9.75
C LYS A 62 -34.42 -4.03 -8.82
N ASN A 63 -35.10 -4.97 -8.17
CA ASN A 63 -36.17 -4.65 -7.23
C ASN A 63 -35.65 -3.92 -5.98
N LEU A 64 -34.48 -4.33 -5.47
CA LEU A 64 -33.81 -3.68 -4.34
C LEU A 64 -33.43 -2.24 -4.68
N LEU A 65 -32.82 -2.01 -5.85
CA LEU A 65 -32.43 -0.68 -6.31
C LEU A 65 -33.64 0.22 -6.58
N VAL A 66 -34.74 -0.30 -7.15
CA VAL A 66 -35.98 0.47 -7.31
C VAL A 66 -36.54 0.92 -5.94
N LYS A 67 -36.53 0.03 -4.94
CA LYS A 67 -36.94 0.39 -3.57
C LYS A 67 -36.01 1.46 -2.98
N PHE A 68 -34.71 1.33 -3.21
CA PHE A 68 -33.71 2.30 -2.76
C PHE A 68 -33.94 3.68 -3.36
N GLU A 69 -34.00 3.79 -4.69
CA GLU A 69 -34.23 5.07 -5.39
C GLU A 69 -35.57 5.71 -4.99
N THR A 70 -36.61 4.90 -4.79
CA THR A 70 -37.92 5.38 -4.33
C THR A 70 -37.83 5.93 -2.90
N ALA A 71 -37.11 5.27 -2.00
CA ALA A 71 -36.93 5.71 -0.63
C ALA A 71 -36.13 7.02 -0.55
N VAL A 72 -35.06 7.14 -1.35
CA VAL A 72 -34.26 8.37 -1.48
C VAL A 72 -35.14 9.51 -1.98
N SER A 73 -35.87 9.30 -3.08
CA SER A 73 -36.76 10.31 -3.66
C SER A 73 -37.85 10.76 -2.67
N THR A 74 -38.47 9.81 -1.97
CA THR A 74 -39.50 10.11 -0.96
C THR A 74 -38.93 10.93 0.19
N ASN A 75 -37.73 10.57 0.67
CA ASN A 75 -37.07 11.31 1.74
C ASN A 75 -36.75 12.75 1.31
N LEU A 76 -36.17 12.93 0.12
CA LEU A 76 -35.86 14.25 -0.44
C LEU A 76 -37.12 15.10 -0.56
N GLU A 77 -38.21 14.56 -1.10
CA GLU A 77 -39.49 15.27 -1.19
C GLU A 77 -40.04 15.68 0.18
N HIS A 78 -39.95 14.81 1.19
CA HIS A 78 -40.41 15.15 2.53
C HIS A 78 -39.53 16.22 3.19
N ARG A 79 -38.21 16.17 3.00
CA ARG A 79 -37.28 17.20 3.47
C ARG A 79 -37.53 18.55 2.79
N GLU A 80 -37.84 18.56 1.50
CA GLU A 80 -38.20 19.78 0.78
C GLU A 80 -39.54 20.36 1.27
N LYS A 81 -40.57 19.52 1.41
CA LYS A 81 -41.92 19.94 1.86
C LYS A 81 -41.93 20.39 3.33
N PHE A 82 -41.10 19.80 4.18
CA PHE A 82 -41.11 20.00 5.63
C PHE A 82 -39.74 20.44 6.18
N ALA A 83 -39.02 21.28 5.44
CA ALA A 83 -37.63 21.68 5.75
C ALA A 83 -37.37 22.13 7.20
N ASN A 84 -38.35 22.78 7.84
CA ASN A 84 -38.24 23.27 9.22
C ASN A 84 -38.91 22.36 10.27
N GLU A 85 -39.37 21.17 9.88
CA GLU A 85 -40.13 20.27 10.75
C GLU A 85 -39.54 18.84 10.71
N PRO A 86 -38.39 18.59 11.37
CA PRO A 86 -37.68 17.30 11.29
C PRO A 86 -38.51 16.06 11.63
N LEU A 87 -39.46 16.21 12.56
CA LEU A 87 -40.35 15.11 12.96
C LEU A 87 -41.26 14.63 11.82
N LYS A 88 -41.51 15.44 10.79
CA LYS A 88 -42.40 15.07 9.67
C LYS A 88 -41.72 14.21 8.62
N PHE A 89 -40.40 14.17 8.57
CA PHE A 89 -39.65 13.32 7.64
C PHE A 89 -38.90 12.17 8.35
N TYR A 90 -39.08 12.01 9.66
CA TYR A 90 -38.47 10.93 10.45
C TYR A 90 -38.82 9.54 9.90
N ASP A 91 -40.10 9.28 9.58
CA ASP A 91 -40.52 7.96 9.08
C ASP A 91 -39.89 7.65 7.71
N SER A 92 -39.73 8.66 6.85
CA SER A 92 -39.04 8.50 5.57
C SER A 92 -37.52 8.32 5.72
N GLU A 93 -36.89 8.94 6.73
CA GLU A 93 -35.48 8.68 7.05
C GLU A 93 -35.28 7.26 7.58
N TYR A 94 -36.15 6.82 8.48
CA TYR A 94 -36.12 5.45 8.99
C TYR A 94 -36.30 4.44 7.85
N ALA A 95 -37.27 4.65 6.97
CA ALA A 95 -37.48 3.79 5.80
C ALA A 95 -36.25 3.77 4.88
N LEU A 96 -35.64 4.93 4.62
CA LEU A 96 -34.41 5.01 3.83
C LEU A 96 -33.26 4.21 4.49
N VAL A 97 -33.06 4.36 5.80
CA VAL A 97 -32.04 3.57 6.54
C VAL A 97 -32.30 2.08 6.43
N GLN A 98 -33.55 1.61 6.52
CA GLN A 98 -33.85 0.19 6.36
C GLN A 98 -33.47 -0.33 4.97
N VAL A 99 -33.77 0.44 3.92
CA VAL A 99 -33.43 0.06 2.55
C VAL A 99 -31.92 0.11 2.32
N ILE A 100 -31.21 1.09 2.89
CA ILE A 100 -29.73 1.11 2.87
C ILE A 100 -29.18 -0.16 3.53
N ASN A 101 -29.68 -0.55 4.70
CA ASN A 101 -29.23 -1.79 5.35
C ASN A 101 -29.50 -3.01 4.47
N SER A 102 -30.57 -3.04 3.67
CA SER A 102 -30.83 -4.15 2.76
C SER A 102 -29.81 -4.25 1.61
N LEU A 103 -29.06 -3.18 1.30
CA LEU A 103 -27.97 -3.22 0.32
C LEU A 103 -26.78 -4.05 0.80
N SER A 104 -26.59 -4.24 2.12
CA SER A 104 -25.50 -5.08 2.63
C SER A 104 -25.65 -6.54 2.21
N LEU A 105 -26.84 -6.99 1.84
CA LEU A 105 -27.05 -8.35 1.30
C LEU A 105 -26.24 -8.60 0.02
N LEU A 106 -25.86 -7.53 -0.69
CA LEU A 106 -25.06 -7.66 -1.89
C LEU A 106 -23.61 -8.05 -1.59
N SER A 107 -23.09 -7.84 -0.36
CA SER A 107 -21.71 -8.25 -0.02
C SER A 107 -21.51 -9.76 -0.08
N GLU A 108 -22.59 -10.53 0.05
CA GLU A 108 -22.58 -11.99 -0.10
C GLU A 108 -22.78 -12.43 -1.56
N GLN A 109 -22.98 -11.48 -2.49
CA GLN A 109 -23.36 -11.73 -3.89
C GLN A 109 -22.50 -10.91 -4.88
N PRO A 110 -21.17 -11.16 -4.97
CA PRO A 110 -20.25 -10.40 -5.83
C PRO A 110 -20.61 -10.49 -7.32
N ASP A 111 -21.20 -11.61 -7.76
CA ASP A 111 -21.71 -11.82 -9.12
C ASP A 111 -22.71 -10.74 -9.59
N LEU A 112 -23.30 -9.99 -8.65
CA LEU A 112 -24.25 -8.91 -8.95
C LEU A 112 -23.58 -7.53 -9.09
N TYR A 113 -22.28 -7.39 -8.84
CA TYR A 113 -21.60 -6.09 -8.82
C TYR A 113 -21.52 -5.46 -10.22
N ASP A 114 -21.30 -6.26 -11.26
CA ASP A 114 -21.40 -5.81 -12.65
C ASP A 114 -22.77 -5.20 -12.95
N ALA A 115 -23.84 -5.85 -12.51
CA ALA A 115 -25.21 -5.37 -12.69
C ALA A 115 -25.48 -4.12 -11.83
N LEU A 116 -24.90 -4.03 -10.63
CA LEU A 116 -24.99 -2.86 -9.75
C LEU A 116 -24.32 -1.65 -10.39
N VAL A 117 -23.10 -1.80 -10.90
CA VAL A 117 -22.36 -0.77 -11.62
C VAL A 117 -23.18 -0.25 -12.81
N ASN A 118 -23.72 -1.17 -13.62
CA ASN A 118 -24.49 -0.84 -14.82
C ASN A 118 -25.91 -0.29 -14.54
N SER A 119 -26.39 -0.35 -13.30
CA SER A 119 -27.71 0.15 -12.92
C SER A 119 -27.84 1.68 -12.95
N GLY A 120 -26.71 2.39 -12.81
CA GLY A 120 -26.68 3.85 -12.65
C GLY A 120 -26.97 4.35 -11.24
N SER A 121 -27.20 3.47 -10.26
CA SER A 121 -27.51 3.86 -8.86
C SER A 121 -26.28 4.27 -8.05
N LEU A 122 -25.05 4.04 -8.54
CA LEU A 122 -23.82 4.42 -7.81
C LEU A 122 -23.75 5.92 -7.52
N GLY A 123 -24.22 6.78 -8.44
CA GLY A 123 -24.27 8.22 -8.20
C GLY A 123 -25.20 8.59 -7.03
N THR A 124 -26.36 7.93 -6.91
CA THR A 124 -27.26 8.10 -5.78
C THR A 124 -26.62 7.61 -4.48
N ILE A 125 -25.95 6.44 -4.51
CA ILE A 125 -25.19 5.89 -3.38
C ILE A 125 -24.14 6.88 -2.88
N VAL A 126 -23.31 7.42 -3.77
CA VAL A 126 -22.27 8.41 -3.40
C VAL A 126 -22.91 9.69 -2.84
N SER A 127 -24.04 10.14 -3.41
CA SER A 127 -24.73 11.34 -2.93
C SER A 127 -25.19 11.24 -1.46
N LEU A 128 -25.52 10.03 -0.98
CA LEU A 128 -25.96 9.81 0.39
C LEU A 128 -24.84 9.94 1.43
N ILE A 129 -23.57 9.87 1.03
CA ILE A 129 -22.41 10.18 1.89
C ILE A 129 -22.45 11.65 2.35
N GLY A 130 -22.99 12.54 1.50
CA GLY A 130 -23.19 13.95 1.80
C GLY A 130 -24.51 14.27 2.49
N HIS A 131 -25.32 13.27 2.88
CA HIS A 131 -26.65 13.50 3.44
C HIS A 131 -26.59 14.29 4.77
N ASP A 132 -27.59 15.12 5.05
CA ASP A 132 -27.62 15.97 6.27
C ASP A 132 -27.76 15.17 7.57
N ASN A 133 -28.44 14.02 7.52
CA ASN A 133 -28.54 13.09 8.64
C ASN A 133 -27.31 12.17 8.64
N GLU A 134 -26.45 12.34 9.64
CA GLU A 134 -25.22 11.57 9.83
C GLU A 134 -25.46 10.06 9.95
N GLN A 135 -26.61 9.61 10.47
CA GLN A 135 -26.91 8.17 10.56
C GLN A 135 -27.09 7.54 9.17
N ILE A 136 -27.67 8.27 8.22
CA ILE A 136 -27.78 7.81 6.84
C ILE A 136 -26.39 7.70 6.22
N CYS A 137 -25.52 8.69 6.48
CA CYS A 137 -24.13 8.67 6.01
C CYS A 137 -23.36 7.49 6.60
N GLU A 138 -23.46 7.29 7.92
CA GLU A 138 -22.77 6.22 8.64
C GLU A 138 -23.23 4.85 8.15
N LYS A 139 -24.53 4.66 7.91
CA LYS A 139 -25.06 3.42 7.35
C LYS A 139 -24.62 3.19 5.92
N MET A 140 -24.58 4.23 5.09
CA MET A 140 -24.08 4.09 3.73
C MET A 140 -22.58 3.76 3.71
N VAL A 141 -21.77 4.43 4.54
CA VAL A 141 -20.35 4.10 4.70
C VAL A 141 -20.16 2.65 5.14
N GLN A 142 -20.94 2.18 6.12
CA GLN A 142 -20.84 0.79 6.57
C GLN A 142 -21.17 -0.20 5.44
N VAL A 143 -22.27 0.00 4.71
CA VAL A 143 -22.62 -0.85 3.57
C VAL A 143 -21.49 -0.87 2.54
N LEU A 144 -20.91 0.29 2.22
CA LEU A 144 -19.81 0.35 1.26
C LEU A 144 -18.56 -0.38 1.75
N ILE A 145 -18.22 -0.30 3.05
CA ILE A 145 -17.13 -1.10 3.63
C ILE A 145 -17.41 -2.59 3.43
N ASP A 146 -18.65 -3.03 3.69
CA ASP A 146 -19.04 -4.43 3.55
C ASP A 146 -18.99 -4.88 2.08
N LEU A 147 -19.33 -3.99 1.12
CA LEU A 147 -19.30 -4.29 -0.31
C LEU A 147 -17.88 -4.30 -0.90
N THR A 148 -16.97 -3.52 -0.32
CA THR A 148 -15.58 -3.41 -0.76
C THR A 148 -14.63 -4.17 0.17
N ASP A 149 -15.09 -5.25 0.80
CA ASP A 149 -14.23 -6.06 1.66
C ASP A 149 -13.32 -6.97 0.84
N ASP A 150 -12.03 -6.99 1.17
CA ASP A 150 -10.98 -7.72 0.46
C ASP A 150 -11.06 -9.25 0.68
N ASP A 151 -11.93 -9.73 1.58
CA ASP A 151 -12.19 -11.17 1.78
C ASP A 151 -13.02 -11.79 0.62
N VAL A 152 -13.49 -10.95 -0.31
CA VAL A 152 -14.14 -11.36 -1.55
C VAL A 152 -13.11 -11.29 -2.69
N ASP A 153 -12.42 -12.39 -2.96
CA ASP A 153 -11.50 -12.50 -4.10
C ASP A 153 -12.29 -12.38 -5.42
N GLY A 154 -12.10 -11.29 -6.18
CA GLY A 154 -12.70 -11.16 -7.52
C GLY A 154 -12.46 -9.83 -8.23
N ASP A 155 -12.35 -9.88 -9.55
CA ASP A 155 -12.25 -8.70 -10.45
C ASP A 155 -13.48 -7.76 -10.29
N GLU A 156 -14.59 -8.30 -9.77
CA GLU A 156 -15.85 -7.59 -9.53
C GLU A 156 -15.74 -6.52 -8.45
N VAL A 157 -14.94 -6.75 -7.40
CA VAL A 157 -14.73 -5.78 -6.31
C VAL A 157 -13.92 -4.60 -6.84
N ASP A 158 -12.84 -4.87 -7.57
CA ASP A 158 -12.01 -3.84 -8.21
C ASP A 158 -12.85 -2.97 -9.15
N LEU A 159 -13.73 -3.58 -9.95
CA LEU A 159 -14.65 -2.84 -10.81
C LEU A 159 -15.56 -1.90 -10.00
N LEU A 160 -16.17 -2.40 -8.91
CA LEU A 160 -17.02 -1.59 -8.05
C LEU A 160 -16.24 -0.41 -7.44
N GLN A 161 -15.04 -0.66 -6.91
CA GLN A 161 -14.18 0.38 -6.33
C GLN A 161 -13.85 1.47 -7.37
N GLN A 162 -13.40 1.06 -8.57
CA GLN A 162 -13.09 1.98 -9.67
C GLN A 162 -14.30 2.84 -10.06
N GLU A 163 -15.50 2.26 -10.13
CA GLU A 163 -16.72 2.98 -10.50
C GLU A 163 -17.22 3.92 -9.39
N LEU A 164 -17.06 3.55 -8.12
CA LEU A 164 -17.29 4.46 -6.99
C LEU A 164 -16.34 5.66 -7.05
N ILE A 165 -15.06 5.44 -7.36
CA ILE A 165 -14.06 6.50 -7.52
C ILE A 165 -14.42 7.42 -8.70
N LYS A 166 -14.87 6.86 -9.83
CA LYS A 166 -15.37 7.64 -10.99
C LYS A 166 -16.61 8.46 -10.65
N ALA A 167 -17.42 8.00 -9.69
CA ALA A 167 -18.59 8.71 -9.16
C ALA A 167 -18.25 9.74 -8.06
N ASP A 168 -16.99 10.17 -7.94
CA ASP A 168 -16.50 11.17 -6.97
C ASP A 168 -16.55 10.75 -5.49
N MET A 169 -16.49 9.44 -5.20
CA MET A 169 -16.49 8.92 -3.82
C MET A 169 -15.41 9.55 -2.93
N ILE A 170 -14.17 9.67 -3.43
CA ILE A 170 -13.04 10.24 -2.67
C ILE A 170 -13.35 11.67 -2.21
N ALA A 171 -13.96 12.49 -3.07
CA ALA A 171 -14.35 13.86 -2.72
C ALA A 171 -15.48 13.86 -1.67
N GLY A 172 -16.49 12.99 -1.84
CA GLY A 172 -17.58 12.82 -0.87
C GLY A 172 -17.09 12.43 0.53
N LEU A 173 -16.22 11.42 0.61
CA LEU A 173 -15.63 10.98 1.88
C LEU A 173 -14.74 12.05 2.51
N THR A 174 -14.02 12.83 1.70
CA THR A 174 -13.21 13.94 2.20
C THR A 174 -14.07 14.99 2.90
N GLU A 175 -15.17 15.41 2.30
CA GLU A 175 -16.07 16.38 2.95
C GLU A 175 -16.76 15.78 4.18
N LEU A 176 -17.11 14.50 4.14
CA LEU A 176 -17.65 13.80 5.30
C LEU A 176 -16.66 13.81 6.48
N LEU A 177 -15.38 13.51 6.24
CA LEU A 177 -14.32 13.52 7.27
C LEU A 177 -14.22 14.87 7.99
N TYR A 178 -14.27 15.99 7.26
CA TYR A 178 -14.25 17.31 7.87
C TYR A 178 -15.53 17.60 8.68
N ARG A 179 -16.68 17.09 8.24
CA ARG A 179 -17.94 17.28 8.95
C ARG A 179 -17.99 16.50 10.26
N VAL A 180 -17.41 15.31 10.30
CA VAL A 180 -17.49 14.39 11.46
C VAL A 180 -16.19 14.36 12.28
N GLU A 181 -15.30 15.33 12.12
CA GLU A 181 -13.94 15.32 12.68
C GLU A 181 -13.87 15.16 14.21
N ASP A 182 -14.93 15.52 14.92
CA ASP A 182 -15.06 15.39 16.37
C ASP A 182 -15.57 14.01 16.83
N ASP A 183 -16.15 13.20 15.92
CA ASP A 183 -16.60 11.83 16.19
C ASP A 183 -15.54 10.81 15.74
N ASN A 184 -14.67 10.40 16.67
CA ASN A 184 -13.60 9.46 16.39
C ASN A 184 -14.11 8.12 15.82
N ALA A 185 -15.23 7.59 16.30
CA ALA A 185 -15.72 6.30 15.84
C ALA A 185 -16.21 6.37 14.39
N PHE A 186 -16.83 7.50 14.02
CA PHE A 186 -17.25 7.70 12.64
C PHE A 186 -16.06 8.02 11.73
N VAL A 187 -15.10 8.84 12.18
CA VAL A 187 -13.84 9.09 11.44
C VAL A 187 -13.13 7.77 11.12
N GLU A 188 -13.03 6.85 12.10
CA GLU A 188 -12.41 5.53 11.88
C GLU A 188 -13.11 4.76 10.75
N LYS A 189 -14.45 4.71 10.75
CA LYS A 189 -15.20 4.04 9.66
C LYS A 189 -14.96 4.69 8.30
N VAL A 190 -14.98 6.03 8.23
CA VAL A 190 -14.74 6.72 6.96
C VAL A 190 -13.32 6.45 6.47
N LEU A 191 -12.33 6.41 7.37
CA LEU A 191 -10.96 6.04 7.02
C LEU A 191 -10.84 4.57 6.58
N THR A 192 -11.57 3.64 7.19
CA THR A 192 -11.63 2.25 6.72
C THR A 192 -12.13 2.17 5.27
N LEU A 193 -13.16 2.93 4.90
CA LEU A 193 -13.60 2.97 3.49
C LEU A 193 -12.54 3.62 2.57
N PHE A 194 -11.82 4.64 3.04
CA PHE A 194 -10.66 5.16 2.32
C PHE A 194 -9.58 4.09 2.11
N GLU A 195 -9.30 3.24 3.11
CA GLU A 195 -8.33 2.15 2.99
C GLU A 195 -8.73 1.14 1.92
N ARG A 196 -10.03 0.83 1.76
CA ARG A 196 -10.50 -0.07 0.70
C ARG A 196 -10.40 0.55 -0.70
N LEU A 197 -10.52 1.87 -0.80
CA LEU A 197 -10.52 2.58 -2.08
C LEU A 197 -9.14 3.13 -2.47
N VAL A 198 -8.12 3.00 -1.62
CA VAL A 198 -6.86 3.75 -1.82
C VAL A 198 -6.06 3.24 -3.01
N ASP A 199 -6.07 1.94 -3.29
CA ASP A 199 -5.26 1.35 -4.35
C ASP A 199 -5.70 1.88 -5.73
N GLU A 200 -7.00 1.88 -5.99
CA GLU A 200 -7.60 2.45 -7.20
C GLU A 200 -7.76 3.98 -7.15
N GLY A 201 -7.84 4.54 -5.94
CA GLY A 201 -8.19 5.95 -5.68
C GLY A 201 -7.00 6.87 -5.48
N ALA A 202 -5.77 6.34 -5.46
CA ALA A 202 -4.59 7.10 -5.03
C ALA A 202 -4.38 8.40 -5.82
N GLU A 203 -4.46 8.37 -7.14
CA GLU A 203 -4.31 9.58 -7.97
C GLU A 203 -5.38 10.64 -7.66
N ARG A 204 -6.61 10.22 -7.34
CA ARG A 204 -7.69 11.12 -6.93
C ARG A 204 -7.43 11.71 -5.55
N ILE A 205 -6.86 10.93 -4.63
CA ILE A 205 -6.45 11.41 -3.31
C ILE A 205 -5.33 12.44 -3.44
N ILE A 206 -4.28 12.18 -4.25
CA ILE A 206 -3.19 13.13 -4.50
C ILE A 206 -3.74 14.45 -5.06
N SER A 207 -4.64 14.36 -6.03
CA SER A 207 -5.25 15.53 -6.68
C SER A 207 -6.19 16.31 -5.73
N ASN A 208 -6.70 15.67 -4.68
CA ASN A 208 -7.57 16.27 -3.69
C ASN A 208 -6.77 16.79 -2.50
N GLN A 209 -6.34 18.05 -2.58
CA GLN A 209 -5.55 18.71 -1.53
C GLN A 209 -6.24 18.75 -0.16
N ARG A 210 -7.58 18.73 -0.09
CA ARG A 210 -8.32 18.65 1.18
C ARG A 210 -8.19 17.26 1.80
N ALA A 211 -8.25 16.20 1.00
CA ALA A 211 -8.02 14.83 1.45
C ALA A 211 -6.60 14.69 2.04
N VAL A 212 -5.59 15.11 1.27
CA VAL A 212 -4.19 15.10 1.72
C VAL A 212 -4.03 15.88 3.03
N GLN A 213 -4.57 17.10 3.12
CA GLN A 213 -4.49 17.92 4.33
C GLN A 213 -5.15 17.26 5.55
N PHE A 214 -6.31 16.62 5.37
CA PHE A 214 -6.97 15.90 6.46
C PHE A 214 -6.12 14.71 6.93
N LEU A 215 -5.62 13.89 6.00
CA LEU A 215 -4.77 12.74 6.33
C LEU A 215 -3.49 13.17 7.05
N LEU A 216 -2.85 14.25 6.62
CA LEU A 216 -1.66 14.81 7.29
C LEU A 216 -2.01 15.36 8.69
N LYS A 217 -3.14 16.05 8.85
CA LYS A 217 -3.65 16.51 10.15
C LYS A 217 -3.88 15.32 11.09
N MET A 218 -4.47 14.23 10.57
CA MET A 218 -4.74 13.02 11.33
C MET A 218 -3.45 12.28 11.72
N LEU A 219 -2.51 12.15 10.79
CA LEU A 219 -1.19 11.56 11.05
C LEU A 219 -0.42 12.31 12.16
N ALA A 220 -0.53 13.64 12.17
CA ALA A 220 0.11 14.50 13.17
C ALA A 220 -0.61 14.51 14.53
N ASN A 221 -1.81 13.92 14.63
CA ASN A 221 -2.58 13.87 15.87
C ASN A 221 -2.12 12.71 16.76
N ASP A 222 -1.34 13.02 17.80
CA ASP A 222 -0.77 12.03 18.72
C ASP A 222 -1.68 11.63 19.88
N GLN A 223 -2.92 12.15 19.93
CA GLN A 223 -3.87 11.82 20.98
C GLN A 223 -4.23 10.33 20.96
N ILE A 224 -4.21 9.71 22.15
CA ILE A 224 -4.46 8.27 22.33
C ILE A 224 -5.78 7.82 21.69
N ARG A 225 -6.84 8.63 21.79
CA ARG A 225 -8.16 8.28 21.25
C ARG A 225 -8.19 8.17 19.72
N PHE A 226 -7.24 8.80 19.01
CA PHE A 226 -7.16 8.80 17.55
C PHE A 226 -6.07 7.87 17.02
N GLN A 227 -5.47 6.99 17.84
CA GLN A 227 -4.33 6.17 17.40
C GLN A 227 -4.67 5.24 16.23
N GLN A 228 -5.89 4.70 16.17
CA GLN A 228 -6.33 3.89 15.03
C GLN A 228 -6.48 4.75 13.77
N SER A 229 -7.21 5.87 13.87
CA SER A 229 -7.33 6.84 12.76
C SER A 229 -5.97 7.35 12.27
N ARG A 230 -5.01 7.56 13.17
CA ARG A 230 -3.63 7.96 12.86
C ARG A 230 -2.90 6.86 12.07
N GLN A 231 -3.08 5.60 12.45
CA GLN A 231 -2.53 4.46 11.73
C GLN A 231 -3.13 4.34 10.33
N SER A 232 -4.46 4.46 10.20
CA SER A 232 -5.15 4.48 8.92
C SER A 232 -4.66 5.61 8.01
N ALA A 233 -4.52 6.82 8.56
CA ALA A 233 -3.98 7.94 7.81
C ALA A 233 -2.53 7.69 7.34
N ALA A 234 -1.70 7.06 8.18
CA ALA A 234 -0.33 6.68 7.80
C ALA A 234 -0.31 5.65 6.67
N TYR A 235 -1.18 4.64 6.73
CA TYR A 235 -1.32 3.61 5.71
C TYR A 235 -1.80 4.21 4.39
N ILE A 236 -2.91 4.96 4.39
CA ILE A 236 -3.46 5.59 3.18
C ILE A 236 -2.40 6.47 2.52
N LEU A 237 -1.71 7.31 3.29
CA LEU A 237 -0.62 8.15 2.75
C LEU A 237 0.53 7.31 2.17
N CYS A 238 0.88 6.20 2.81
CA CYS A 238 1.89 5.28 2.31
C CYS A 238 1.49 4.67 0.99
N THR A 239 0.29 4.12 0.89
CA THR A 239 -0.23 3.49 -0.33
C THR A 239 -0.31 4.52 -1.47
N VAL A 240 -0.83 5.72 -1.19
CA VAL A 240 -0.84 6.84 -2.14
C VAL A 240 0.57 7.17 -2.66
N CYS A 241 1.59 7.15 -1.78
CA CYS A 241 2.95 7.44 -2.19
C CYS A 241 3.59 6.29 -2.99
N GLN A 242 3.13 5.05 -2.77
CA GLN A 242 3.59 3.85 -3.44
C GLN A 242 2.94 3.64 -4.80
N THR A 243 1.81 4.29 -5.07
CA THR A 243 1.32 4.47 -6.44
C THR A 243 2.43 5.15 -7.22
N GLU A 244 3.07 4.42 -8.13
CA GLU A 244 4.20 4.88 -8.94
C GLU A 244 3.73 5.90 -10.00
N SER A 245 3.04 6.95 -9.57
CA SER A 245 2.41 7.97 -10.37
C SER A 245 3.32 9.18 -10.55
N LYS A 246 3.15 9.87 -11.68
CA LYS A 246 3.76 11.18 -11.93
C LYS A 246 3.23 12.28 -10.99
N LEU A 247 2.06 12.05 -10.37
CA LEU A 247 1.39 13.04 -9.53
C LEU A 247 2.01 13.18 -8.14
N ILE A 248 2.97 12.34 -7.74
CA ILE A 248 3.62 12.40 -6.41
C ILE A 248 4.16 13.80 -6.07
N GLY A 249 4.62 14.56 -7.06
CA GLY A 249 5.04 15.96 -6.86
C GLY A 249 3.92 16.90 -6.39
N GLU A 250 2.65 16.57 -6.65
CA GLU A 250 1.46 17.35 -6.27
C GLU A 250 1.08 17.17 -4.79
N LEU A 251 1.65 16.18 -4.07
CA LEU A 251 1.53 16.10 -2.61
C LEU A 251 2.05 17.37 -1.92
N GLY A 252 3.02 18.05 -2.55
CA GLY A 252 3.59 19.30 -2.08
C GLY A 252 4.57 19.15 -0.91
N SER A 253 5.34 20.21 -0.64
CA SER A 253 6.39 20.20 0.39
C SER A 253 5.82 19.90 1.77
N LYS A 254 4.61 20.39 2.08
CA LYS A 254 4.02 20.23 3.41
C LYS A 254 3.75 18.77 3.77
N ALA A 255 3.41 17.93 2.80
CA ALA A 255 3.23 16.50 3.02
C ALA A 255 4.55 15.84 3.45
N VAL A 256 5.62 16.10 2.69
CA VAL A 256 6.95 15.56 2.96
C VAL A 256 7.51 16.06 4.29
N GLU A 257 7.40 17.37 4.56
CA GLU A 257 7.77 17.97 5.84
C GLU A 257 7.05 17.30 7.01
N THR A 258 5.73 17.07 6.90
CA THR A 258 4.94 16.44 7.96
C THR A 258 5.38 14.99 8.19
N LEU A 259 5.60 14.20 7.12
CA LEU A 259 6.11 12.83 7.23
C LEU A 259 7.48 12.80 7.95
N LEU A 260 8.39 13.71 7.58
CA LEU A 260 9.71 13.83 8.20
C LEU A 260 9.60 14.28 9.67
N GLU A 261 8.75 15.26 9.98
CA GLU A 261 8.49 15.72 11.35
C GLU A 261 7.97 14.57 12.24
N GLN A 262 7.05 13.76 11.72
CA GLN A 262 6.49 12.61 12.46
C GLN A 262 7.52 11.48 12.64
N ALA A 263 8.30 11.14 11.60
CA ALA A 263 9.41 10.20 11.74
C ALA A 263 10.44 10.68 12.77
N ASN A 264 10.73 11.98 12.76
CA ASN A 264 11.64 12.62 13.68
C ASN A 264 11.13 12.59 15.13
N ALA A 265 9.83 12.80 15.36
CA ALA A 265 9.22 12.71 16.68
C ALA A 265 9.33 11.29 17.28
N LEU A 266 9.21 10.25 16.45
CA LEU A 266 9.26 8.85 16.89
C LEU A 266 10.70 8.33 17.15
N ARG A 267 11.73 9.02 16.65
CA ARG A 267 13.13 8.54 16.67
C ARG A 267 13.69 8.26 18.07
N SER A 268 13.23 9.01 19.07
CA SER A 268 13.75 8.96 20.46
C SER A 268 13.02 7.96 21.36
N ALA A 269 12.02 7.26 20.83
CA ALA A 269 11.29 6.25 21.57
C ALA A 269 12.22 5.09 21.97
N LYS A 270 12.40 4.89 23.28
CA LYS A 270 13.24 3.80 23.83
C LYS A 270 12.71 2.42 23.40
N THR A 271 11.40 2.28 23.34
CA THR A 271 10.68 1.08 22.91
C THR A 271 9.60 1.50 21.93
N LEU A 272 9.38 0.69 20.90
CA LEU A 272 8.30 0.85 19.93
C LEU A 272 7.37 -0.36 20.10
N ASP A 273 6.12 -0.12 20.45
CA ASP A 273 5.07 -1.14 20.41
C ASP A 273 4.71 -1.49 18.96
N PHE A 274 3.80 -2.44 18.78
CA PHE A 274 3.38 -2.88 17.45
C PHE A 274 2.77 -1.72 16.65
N GLN A 275 1.80 -1.01 17.22
CA GLN A 275 1.10 0.09 16.55
C GLN A 275 2.04 1.23 16.15
N THR A 276 2.97 1.64 17.02
CA THR A 276 3.95 2.69 16.69
C THR A 276 4.89 2.24 15.56
N LYS A 277 5.23 0.94 15.48
CA LYS A 277 6.02 0.40 14.37
C LYS A 277 5.25 0.42 13.05
N GLU A 278 3.95 0.13 13.06
CA GLU A 278 3.12 0.20 11.85
C GLU A 278 3.04 1.64 11.33
N ILE A 279 2.79 2.61 12.21
CA ILE A 279 2.77 4.04 11.86
C ILE A 279 4.14 4.48 11.33
N ALA A 280 5.21 4.21 12.08
CA ALA A 280 6.56 4.60 11.67
C ALA A 280 7.03 3.88 10.39
N GLY A 281 6.56 2.65 10.17
CA GLY A 281 6.84 1.84 9.00
C GLY A 281 6.23 2.48 7.77
N SER A 282 4.92 2.73 7.83
CA SER A 282 4.16 3.41 6.78
C SER A 282 4.77 4.77 6.43
N ILE A 283 5.17 5.57 7.43
CA ILE A 283 5.85 6.86 7.18
C ILE A 283 7.16 6.66 6.41
N LEU A 284 8.01 5.71 6.81
CA LEU A 284 9.32 5.50 6.18
C LEU A 284 9.18 4.87 4.79
N ASP A 285 8.21 3.98 4.59
CA ASP A 285 7.95 3.38 3.29
C ASP A 285 7.34 4.42 2.33
N ALA A 286 6.48 5.34 2.82
CA ALA A 286 6.02 6.51 2.07
C ALA A 286 7.20 7.43 1.66
N LEU A 287 8.09 7.76 2.60
CA LEU A 287 9.29 8.56 2.32
C LEU A 287 10.23 7.89 1.32
N ALA A 288 10.37 6.56 1.37
CA ALA A 288 11.15 5.81 0.39
C ALA A 288 10.50 5.90 -1.01
N ALA A 289 9.18 5.80 -1.11
CA ALA A 289 8.46 5.93 -2.37
C ALA A 289 8.57 7.35 -2.96
N ILE A 290 8.37 8.38 -2.13
CA ILE A 290 8.59 9.79 -2.50
C ILE A 290 10.02 10.00 -2.99
N ALA A 291 11.02 9.50 -2.26
CA ALA A 291 12.42 9.66 -2.61
C ALA A 291 12.84 8.94 -3.90
N ARG A 292 12.12 7.89 -4.30
CA ARG A 292 12.36 7.17 -5.57
C ARG A 292 11.79 7.94 -6.76
N ASN A 293 10.62 8.56 -6.60
CA ASN A 293 9.97 9.35 -7.63
C ASN A 293 10.79 10.61 -7.95
N VAL A 294 10.96 10.99 -9.22
CA VAL A 294 11.82 12.12 -9.59
C VAL A 294 11.30 13.46 -9.05
N ALA A 295 10.00 13.74 -9.17
CA ALA A 295 9.40 14.96 -8.63
C ALA A 295 9.36 14.93 -7.09
N GLY A 296 9.00 13.78 -6.52
CA GLY A 296 9.01 13.56 -5.06
C GLY A 296 10.40 13.70 -4.43
N LYS A 297 11.44 13.24 -5.13
CA LYS A 297 12.83 13.31 -4.67
C LYS A 297 13.25 14.74 -4.41
N GLN A 298 12.92 15.68 -5.28
CA GLN A 298 13.26 17.08 -5.03
C GLN A 298 12.61 17.61 -3.75
N LEU A 299 11.33 17.30 -3.53
CA LEU A 299 10.64 17.67 -2.29
C LEU A 299 11.29 17.06 -1.05
N PHE A 300 11.71 15.79 -1.13
CA PHE A 300 12.45 15.11 -0.07
C PHE A 300 13.80 15.75 0.24
N LEU A 301 14.55 16.15 -0.79
CA LEU A 301 15.83 16.84 -0.63
C LEU A 301 15.64 18.23 -0.04
N ASP A 302 14.68 19.01 -0.54
CA ASP A 302 14.38 20.36 -0.05
C ASP A 302 13.95 20.36 1.41
N ALA A 303 13.26 19.31 1.87
CA ALA A 303 12.82 19.14 3.25
C ALA A 303 13.88 18.50 4.18
N GLU A 304 15.15 18.42 3.78
CA GLU A 304 16.26 17.83 4.55
C GLU A 304 16.06 16.33 4.90
N GLY A 305 15.43 15.58 4.00
CA GLY A 305 15.14 14.17 4.21
C GLY A 305 16.40 13.29 4.37
N VAL A 306 17.46 13.60 3.62
CA VAL A 306 18.75 12.89 3.71
C VAL A 306 19.36 13.06 5.11
N GLU A 307 19.34 14.27 5.62
CA GLU A 307 19.85 14.64 6.94
C GLU A 307 19.12 13.88 8.04
N LEU A 308 17.78 13.82 7.97
CA LEU A 308 17.00 13.06 8.94
C LEU A 308 17.30 11.56 8.86
N MET A 309 17.40 10.98 7.66
CA MET A 309 17.74 9.55 7.54
C MET A 309 19.12 9.25 8.13
N LEU A 310 20.13 10.10 7.89
CA LEU A 310 21.45 9.98 8.51
C LEU A 310 21.42 10.10 10.03
N LEU A 311 20.48 10.88 10.57
CA LEU A 311 20.26 11.03 12.00
C LEU A 311 19.61 9.79 12.61
N LEU A 312 18.67 9.14 11.91
CA LEU A 312 18.06 7.87 12.32
C LEU A 312 19.07 6.70 12.40
N LEU A 313 20.22 6.81 11.72
CA LEU A 313 21.31 5.83 11.81
C LEU A 313 22.15 5.97 13.10
N GLU A 314 21.98 7.05 13.87
CA GLU A 314 22.75 7.29 15.08
C GLU A 314 22.54 6.23 16.15
N LYS A 315 23.54 6.02 17.00
CA LYS A 315 23.46 5.05 18.10
C LYS A 315 22.43 5.44 19.16
N SER A 316 22.07 6.72 19.25
CA SER A 316 21.05 7.24 20.17
C SER A 316 19.63 6.91 19.73
N CYS A 317 19.41 6.57 18.46
CA CYS A 317 18.11 6.22 17.92
C CYS A 317 17.82 4.73 18.12
N ASN A 318 16.53 4.38 18.12
CA ASN A 318 16.11 2.98 18.21
C ASN A 318 16.63 2.18 16.99
N LYS A 319 17.25 1.02 17.22
CA LYS A 319 17.85 0.20 16.16
C LYS A 319 16.86 -0.22 15.07
N TRP A 320 15.56 -0.32 15.41
CA TRP A 320 14.51 -0.67 14.46
C TRP A 320 14.43 0.28 13.25
N PHE A 321 14.82 1.55 13.42
CA PHE A 321 14.84 2.53 12.35
C PHE A 321 15.96 2.32 11.33
N LYS A 322 17.06 1.65 11.70
CA LYS A 322 18.28 1.60 10.88
C LYS A 322 18.09 0.97 9.50
N PRO A 323 17.59 -0.28 9.37
CA PRO A 323 17.37 -0.87 8.05
C PRO A 323 16.36 -0.06 7.23
N ARG A 324 15.36 0.56 7.87
CA ARG A 324 14.35 1.39 7.21
C ARG A 324 14.94 2.70 6.67
N ALA A 325 15.70 3.43 7.48
CA ALA A 325 16.38 4.65 7.06
C ALA A 325 17.41 4.38 5.94
N LEU A 326 18.09 3.24 5.98
CA LEU A 326 18.97 2.80 4.89
C LEU A 326 18.18 2.56 3.59
N ARG A 327 17.00 1.92 3.63
CA ARG A 327 16.13 1.75 2.46
C ARG A 327 15.67 3.08 1.87
N VAL A 328 15.31 4.06 2.70
CA VAL A 328 14.96 5.42 2.23
C VAL A 328 16.17 6.10 1.55
N LEU A 329 17.36 5.99 2.14
CA LEU A 329 18.58 6.54 1.54
C LEU A 329 18.90 5.87 0.20
N VAL A 330 18.77 4.55 0.10
CA VAL A 330 18.93 3.82 -1.17
C VAL A 330 17.96 4.35 -2.21
N ALA A 331 16.68 4.54 -1.86
CA ALA A 331 15.69 5.10 -2.79
C ALA A 331 16.07 6.51 -3.28
N ALA A 332 16.63 7.35 -2.40
CA ALA A 332 17.08 8.69 -2.76
C ALA A 332 18.31 8.70 -3.69
N VAL A 333 19.29 7.84 -3.42
CA VAL A 333 20.59 7.82 -4.14
C VAL A 333 20.63 6.88 -5.34
N ARG A 334 19.56 6.13 -5.61
CA ARG A 334 19.42 5.34 -6.84
C ARG A 334 18.69 6.12 -7.94
N GLY A 335 18.89 5.65 -9.17
CA GLY A 335 18.29 6.18 -10.39
C GLY A 335 19.02 7.38 -10.97
N TYR A 336 18.59 7.81 -12.16
CA TYR A 336 19.30 8.82 -12.96
C TYR A 336 19.34 10.23 -12.34
N ALA A 337 18.40 10.53 -11.42
CA ALA A 337 18.29 11.83 -10.74
C ALA A 337 18.94 11.85 -9.34
N ALA A 338 19.94 11.00 -9.08
CA ALA A 338 20.50 10.79 -7.74
C ALA A 338 21.67 11.70 -7.33
N GLY A 339 22.22 12.51 -8.25
CA GLY A 339 23.42 13.32 -8.04
C GLY A 339 23.35 14.21 -6.79
N GLU A 340 22.30 15.01 -6.66
CA GLU A 340 22.13 15.92 -5.51
C GLU A 340 21.96 15.15 -4.19
N ALA A 341 21.24 14.02 -4.19
CA ALA A 341 21.09 13.19 -3.00
C ALA A 341 22.44 12.63 -2.52
N CYS A 342 23.27 12.16 -3.46
CA CYS A 342 24.64 11.69 -3.16
C CYS A 342 25.50 12.81 -2.56
N GLN A 343 25.42 14.00 -3.15
CA GLN A 343 26.12 15.20 -2.70
C GLN A 343 25.72 15.59 -1.26
N ARG A 344 24.41 15.58 -0.94
CA ARG A 344 23.90 15.84 0.42
C ARG A 344 24.35 14.78 1.42
N VAL A 345 24.38 13.49 1.04
CA VAL A 345 24.90 12.42 1.91
C VAL A 345 26.33 12.70 2.37
N VAL A 346 27.20 13.18 1.47
CA VAL A 346 28.60 13.49 1.81
C VAL A 346 28.71 14.75 2.67
N ASN A 347 27.99 15.81 2.30
CA ASN A 347 27.99 17.09 2.99
C ASN A 347 27.45 16.99 4.42
N SER A 348 26.45 16.13 4.64
CA SER A 348 25.83 15.88 5.94
C SER A 348 26.57 14.81 6.76
N GLY A 349 27.80 14.46 6.38
CA GLY A 349 28.70 13.61 7.16
C GLY A 349 28.40 12.10 7.11
N GLY A 350 27.62 11.65 6.13
CA GLY A 350 27.13 10.27 6.02
C GLY A 350 28.22 9.21 5.78
N LEU A 351 29.36 9.58 5.20
CA LEU A 351 30.42 8.65 4.79
C LEU A 351 30.88 7.68 5.89
N SER A 352 31.01 8.17 7.13
CA SER A 352 31.44 7.34 8.26
C SER A 352 30.43 6.26 8.66
N LYS A 353 29.14 6.53 8.43
CA LYS A 353 28.03 5.64 8.75
C LYS A 353 27.75 4.68 7.60
N LEU A 354 27.97 5.12 6.36
CA LEU A 354 27.49 4.45 5.15
C LEU A 354 28.55 3.61 4.43
N ILE A 355 29.84 4.01 4.45
CA ILE A 355 30.92 3.22 3.84
C ILE A 355 31.36 2.13 4.82
N LYS A 356 30.56 1.07 4.89
CA LYS A 356 30.82 -0.15 5.66
C LYS A 356 30.95 -1.35 4.73
N THR A 357 31.99 -2.15 4.97
CA THR A 357 32.33 -3.34 4.17
C THR A 357 32.32 -4.61 5.02
N SER A 358 32.47 -4.47 6.34
CA SER A 358 32.36 -5.56 7.33
C SER A 358 31.58 -5.10 8.55
N GLY A 359 30.76 -6.00 9.11
CA GLY A 359 29.98 -5.77 10.32
C GLY A 359 28.56 -5.18 10.18
N PRO A 360 28.03 -4.74 9.02
CA PRO A 360 26.58 -4.57 8.86
C PRO A 360 25.81 -5.85 9.20
N ALA A 361 24.58 -5.70 9.67
CA ALA A 361 23.67 -6.83 9.74
C ALA A 361 23.34 -7.32 8.30
N PRO A 362 22.99 -8.60 8.10
CA PRO A 362 22.65 -9.13 6.77
C PRO A 362 21.58 -8.30 6.05
N GLU A 363 20.56 -7.84 6.77
CA GLU A 363 19.47 -6.99 6.27
C GLU A 363 19.89 -5.55 5.93
N GLU A 364 21.06 -5.09 6.39
CA GLU A 364 21.60 -3.75 6.12
C GLU A 364 22.66 -3.74 5.02
N LEU A 365 23.28 -4.91 4.74
CA LEU A 365 24.46 -5.03 3.89
C LEU A 365 24.20 -4.52 2.47
N ASP A 366 23.10 -4.97 1.87
CA ASP A 366 22.71 -4.60 0.51
C ASP A 366 22.58 -3.08 0.37
N SER A 367 21.87 -2.44 1.31
CA SER A 367 21.71 -0.98 1.29
C SER A 367 23.04 -0.24 1.42
N HIS A 368 23.97 -0.74 2.25
CA HIS A 368 25.30 -0.16 2.37
C HIS A 368 26.10 -0.25 1.07
N LEU A 369 25.98 -1.34 0.31
CA LEU A 369 26.69 -1.54 -0.96
C LEU A 369 26.08 -0.67 -2.07
N TRP A 370 24.75 -0.63 -2.19
CA TRP A 370 24.08 0.21 -3.18
C TRP A 370 24.35 1.70 -2.96
N ILE A 371 24.37 2.17 -1.71
CA ILE A 371 24.74 3.56 -1.40
C ILE A 371 26.19 3.82 -1.81
N GLN A 372 27.12 2.91 -1.53
CA GLN A 372 28.53 3.05 -1.92
C GLN A 372 28.70 3.15 -3.44
N LEU A 373 28.07 2.24 -4.19
CA LEU A 373 28.09 2.26 -5.65
C LEU A 373 27.51 3.58 -6.19
N SER A 374 26.39 4.03 -5.62
CA SER A 374 25.72 5.27 -6.04
C SER A 374 26.59 6.50 -5.81
N LEU A 375 27.28 6.60 -4.67
CA LEU A 375 28.22 7.70 -4.41
C LEU A 375 29.39 7.70 -5.41
N LEU A 376 29.95 6.53 -5.73
CA LEU A 376 31.05 6.41 -6.69
C LEU A 376 30.62 6.72 -8.13
N ARG A 377 29.37 6.42 -8.47
CA ARG A 377 28.77 6.68 -9.78
C ARG A 377 28.43 8.16 -9.99
N TRP A 378 27.72 8.77 -9.03
CA TRP A 378 27.02 10.04 -9.26
C TRP A 378 27.76 11.28 -8.77
N LEU A 379 28.79 11.14 -7.94
CA LEU A 379 29.63 12.28 -7.58
C LEU A 379 30.59 12.59 -8.73
N ASP A 380 30.66 13.87 -9.12
CA ASP A 380 31.53 14.31 -10.21
C ASP A 380 32.98 13.90 -9.97
N LEU A 381 33.68 13.48 -11.03
CA LEU A 381 35.04 12.93 -10.98
C LEU A 381 36.03 13.83 -10.22
N ASP A 382 35.91 15.14 -10.41
CA ASP A 382 36.81 16.15 -9.83
C ASP A 382 36.24 16.83 -8.56
N SER A 383 35.12 16.34 -8.02
CA SER A 383 34.48 16.93 -6.83
C SER A 383 35.21 16.59 -5.54
N GLU A 384 35.23 17.52 -4.57
CA GLU A 384 35.78 17.30 -3.23
C GLU A 384 35.08 16.12 -2.53
N GLU A 385 33.80 15.96 -2.78
CA GLU A 385 32.93 14.93 -2.22
C GLU A 385 33.31 13.55 -2.70
N ARG A 386 33.64 13.41 -3.99
CA ARG A 386 34.16 12.16 -4.53
C ARG A 386 35.53 11.83 -3.94
N PHE A 387 36.44 12.80 -3.85
CA PHE A 387 37.73 12.60 -3.19
C PHE A 387 37.55 12.12 -1.74
N ARG A 388 36.69 12.78 -0.95
CA ARG A 388 36.36 12.37 0.42
C ARG A 388 35.78 10.96 0.51
N THR A 389 34.95 10.58 -0.46
CA THR A 389 34.35 9.24 -0.57
C THR A 389 35.41 8.17 -0.81
N ILE A 390 36.28 8.37 -1.81
CA ILE A 390 37.38 7.45 -2.15
C ILE A 390 38.34 7.31 -0.97
N HIS A 391 38.75 8.40 -0.34
CA HIS A 391 39.65 8.39 0.83
C HIS A 391 39.06 7.71 2.07
N LYS A 392 37.76 7.37 2.05
CA LYS A 392 37.13 6.61 3.13
C LYS A 392 37.38 5.11 3.03
N TYR A 393 37.84 4.62 1.88
CA TYR A 393 38.30 3.25 1.67
C TYR A 393 39.76 3.13 2.12
N ASN A 394 40.00 2.25 3.08
CA ASN A 394 41.35 1.87 3.50
C ASN A 394 41.62 0.41 3.10
N GLU A 395 42.87 -0.03 3.24
CA GLU A 395 43.29 -1.41 2.92
C GLU A 395 42.36 -2.47 3.51
N LYS A 396 41.98 -2.31 4.79
CA LYS A 396 41.04 -3.22 5.44
C LYS A 396 39.70 -3.30 4.70
N LYS A 397 39.09 -2.16 4.35
CA LYS A 397 37.78 -2.14 3.68
C LYS A 397 37.82 -2.77 2.29
N VAL A 398 38.90 -2.52 1.55
CA VAL A 398 39.12 -3.11 0.23
C VAL A 398 39.27 -4.63 0.35
N HIS A 399 40.02 -5.12 1.35
CA HIS A 399 40.13 -6.55 1.64
C HIS A 399 38.82 -7.18 2.12
N ASP A 400 38.04 -6.48 2.96
CA ASP A 400 36.73 -6.92 3.42
C ASP A 400 35.78 -7.13 2.21
N LEU A 401 35.81 -6.24 1.21
CA LEU A 401 35.00 -6.38 -0.01
C LEU A 401 35.39 -7.61 -0.84
N VAL A 402 36.69 -7.86 -1.04
CA VAL A 402 37.14 -9.10 -1.73
C VAL A 402 36.72 -10.34 -0.95
N THR A 403 36.85 -10.30 0.37
CA THR A 403 36.44 -11.43 1.23
C THR A 403 34.95 -11.71 1.07
N LEU A 404 34.11 -10.67 1.18
CA LEU A 404 32.67 -10.77 0.95
C LEU A 404 32.35 -11.33 -0.44
N ARG A 405 33.02 -10.83 -1.47
CA ARG A 405 32.86 -11.32 -2.85
C ARG A 405 33.17 -12.82 -2.95
N SER A 406 34.30 -13.26 -2.40
CA SER A 406 34.69 -14.68 -2.41
C SER A 406 33.69 -15.58 -1.68
N GLU A 407 33.20 -15.13 -0.52
CA GLU A 407 32.16 -15.83 0.25
C GLU A 407 30.87 -15.98 -0.56
N LYS A 408 30.39 -14.89 -1.19
CA LYS A 408 29.18 -14.93 -2.02
C LYS A 408 29.36 -15.76 -3.28
N LYS A 409 30.53 -15.73 -3.92
CA LYS A 409 30.84 -16.59 -5.10
C LYS A 409 30.83 -18.07 -4.73
N ALA A 410 31.36 -18.43 -3.55
CA ALA A 410 31.29 -19.79 -3.04
C ALA A 410 29.85 -20.22 -2.71
N ALA A 411 29.07 -19.34 -2.06
CA ALA A 411 27.65 -19.59 -1.77
C ALA A 411 26.82 -19.76 -3.05
N LEU A 412 27.00 -18.88 -4.03
CA LEU A 412 26.36 -18.94 -5.34
C LEU A 412 26.68 -20.28 -6.03
N LYS A 413 27.95 -20.68 -6.08
CA LYS A 413 28.35 -21.97 -6.65
C LYS A 413 27.66 -23.16 -5.97
N ASN A 414 27.55 -23.15 -4.65
CA ASN A 414 26.88 -24.22 -3.91
C ASN A 414 25.38 -24.30 -4.24
N VAL A 415 24.70 -23.14 -4.28
CA VAL A 415 23.28 -23.05 -4.65
C VAL A 415 23.06 -23.49 -6.10
N THR A 416 23.88 -23.00 -7.04
CA THR A 416 23.80 -23.39 -8.45
C THR A 416 24.03 -24.89 -8.63
N ASN A 417 24.99 -25.49 -7.92
CA ASN A 417 25.22 -26.93 -7.96
C ASN A 417 24.00 -27.70 -7.41
N ARG A 418 23.47 -27.31 -6.25
CA ARG A 418 22.25 -27.90 -5.67
C ARG A 418 21.09 -27.87 -6.65
N ILE A 419 20.79 -26.69 -7.23
CA ILE A 419 19.71 -26.52 -8.21
C ILE A 419 19.97 -27.41 -9.44
N SER A 420 21.22 -27.52 -9.90
CA SER A 420 21.56 -28.37 -11.05
C SER A 420 21.35 -29.86 -10.76
N GLU A 421 21.65 -30.31 -9.55
CA GLU A 421 21.44 -31.69 -9.09
C GLU A 421 19.96 -32.00 -8.93
N GLU A 422 19.18 -31.09 -8.32
CA GLU A 422 17.73 -31.19 -8.21
C GLU A 422 17.07 -31.24 -9.59
N ARG A 423 17.45 -30.34 -10.50
CA ARG A 423 16.98 -30.36 -11.91
C ARG A 423 17.34 -31.67 -12.62
N ALA A 424 18.53 -32.22 -12.41
CA ALA A 424 18.94 -33.50 -12.99
C ALA A 424 18.14 -34.68 -12.41
N ALA A 425 17.84 -34.66 -11.11
CA ALA A 425 17.02 -35.67 -10.45
C ALA A 425 15.56 -35.64 -10.93
N LEU A 426 14.97 -34.44 -11.07
CA LEU A 426 13.63 -34.28 -11.63
C LEU A 426 13.56 -34.75 -13.10
N ARG A 427 14.56 -34.39 -13.91
CA ARG A 427 14.70 -34.88 -15.30
C ARG A 427 14.72 -36.40 -15.41
N ALA A 428 15.19 -37.10 -14.39
CA ALA A 428 15.24 -38.55 -14.37
C ALA A 428 13.92 -39.21 -13.96
N GLN A 429 12.97 -38.45 -13.39
CA GLN A 429 11.73 -38.97 -12.80
C GLN A 429 10.45 -38.53 -13.54
N MET A 430 10.52 -37.50 -14.38
CA MET A 430 9.36 -36.86 -15.02
C MET A 430 9.42 -36.93 -16.54
N GLU A 431 8.27 -37.01 -17.21
CA GLU A 431 8.20 -36.87 -18.67
C GLU A 431 8.45 -35.41 -19.09
N GLU A 432 8.90 -35.22 -20.34
CA GLU A 432 9.45 -33.96 -20.86
C GLU A 432 8.49 -32.76 -20.74
N ASP A 433 7.18 -33.00 -20.86
CA ASP A 433 6.11 -31.99 -20.76
C ASP A 433 5.81 -31.56 -19.30
N GLU A 434 6.00 -32.45 -18.31
CA GLU A 434 5.86 -32.11 -16.88
C GLU A 434 7.10 -31.39 -16.36
N LEU A 435 8.28 -31.76 -16.86
CA LEU A 435 9.54 -31.11 -16.54
C LEU A 435 9.51 -29.61 -16.91
N LEU A 436 8.95 -29.24 -18.07
CA LEU A 436 8.86 -27.86 -18.51
C LEU A 436 8.07 -26.98 -17.54
N LYS A 437 6.97 -27.52 -16.96
CA LYS A 437 6.15 -26.83 -15.97
C LYS A 437 6.89 -26.63 -14.65
N VAL A 438 7.58 -27.66 -14.16
CA VAL A 438 8.34 -27.58 -12.90
C VAL A 438 9.59 -26.71 -13.06
N THR A 439 10.26 -26.71 -14.20
CA THR A 439 11.42 -25.83 -14.42
C THR A 439 11.06 -24.35 -14.43
N LYS A 440 9.81 -24.00 -14.77
CA LYS A 440 9.28 -22.64 -14.62
C LYS A 440 8.95 -22.28 -13.16
N GLU A 441 8.50 -23.25 -12.34
CA GLU A 441 8.34 -23.04 -10.89
C GLU A 441 9.68 -22.94 -10.14
N PHE A 442 10.75 -23.56 -10.66
CA PHE A 442 12.13 -23.39 -10.19
C PHE A 442 12.80 -22.09 -10.68
N GLU A 443 12.03 -21.15 -11.25
CA GLU A 443 12.54 -19.84 -11.66
C GLU A 443 13.01 -19.05 -10.42
N TRP A 444 14.33 -18.87 -10.37
CA TRP A 444 15.08 -18.09 -9.38
C TRP A 444 14.93 -18.50 -7.91
N ASP A 445 15.85 -19.36 -7.45
CA ASP A 445 16.16 -19.45 -6.03
C ASP A 445 16.52 -18.04 -5.52
N ARG A 446 15.73 -17.51 -4.57
CA ARG A 446 15.89 -16.17 -4.01
C ARG A 446 17.32 -15.93 -3.50
N ASP A 447 17.96 -16.96 -2.96
CA ASP A 447 19.33 -16.85 -2.46
C ASP A 447 20.31 -16.69 -3.62
N GLN A 448 20.08 -17.36 -4.76
CA GLN A 448 20.89 -17.21 -5.97
C GLN A 448 20.88 -15.76 -6.46
N SER A 449 19.70 -15.13 -6.53
CA SER A 449 19.56 -13.73 -6.96
C SER A 449 20.29 -12.77 -6.04
N ILE A 450 20.10 -12.91 -4.72
CA ILE A 450 20.75 -12.05 -3.72
C ILE A 450 22.28 -12.16 -3.79
N PHE A 451 22.81 -13.38 -3.94
CA PHE A 451 24.26 -13.58 -4.01
C PHE A 451 24.84 -13.01 -5.30
N LEU A 452 24.16 -13.20 -6.43
CA LEU A 452 24.57 -12.65 -7.71
C LEU A 452 24.58 -11.11 -7.66
N GLU A 453 23.50 -10.49 -7.21
CA GLU A 453 23.38 -9.03 -7.08
C GLU A 453 24.49 -8.47 -6.17
N THR A 454 24.78 -9.13 -5.05
CA THR A 454 25.87 -8.72 -4.15
C THR A 454 27.22 -8.73 -4.87
N ILE A 455 27.54 -9.78 -5.64
CA ILE A 455 28.80 -9.88 -6.40
C ILE A 455 28.85 -8.79 -7.45
N GLN A 456 27.75 -8.57 -8.16
CA GLN A 456 27.62 -7.58 -9.22
C GLN A 456 27.87 -6.15 -8.72
N VAL A 457 27.25 -5.77 -7.59
CA VAL A 457 27.45 -4.46 -6.96
C VAL A 457 28.88 -4.30 -6.44
N VAL A 458 29.45 -5.35 -5.81
CA VAL A 458 30.84 -5.31 -5.32
C VAL A 458 31.83 -5.16 -6.49
N ASP A 459 31.63 -5.85 -7.61
CA ASP A 459 32.48 -5.73 -8.79
C ASP A 459 32.35 -4.35 -9.46
N ALA A 460 31.15 -3.76 -9.48
CA ALA A 460 30.98 -2.37 -9.91
C ALA A 460 31.70 -1.37 -8.99
N ILE A 461 31.68 -1.58 -7.66
CA ILE A 461 32.49 -0.79 -6.71
C ILE A 461 33.98 -0.96 -7.02
N PHE A 462 34.48 -2.18 -7.22
CA PHE A 462 35.88 -2.41 -7.56
C PHE A 462 36.29 -1.73 -8.86
N ALA A 463 35.44 -1.74 -9.88
CA ALA A 463 35.70 -1.05 -11.14
C ALA A 463 35.93 0.45 -10.92
N TRP A 464 35.08 1.10 -10.12
CA TRP A 464 35.28 2.50 -9.75
C TRP A 464 36.56 2.72 -8.93
N LEU A 465 36.88 1.85 -7.97
CA LEU A 465 38.10 1.95 -7.17
C LEU A 465 39.36 1.76 -8.03
N MET A 466 39.34 0.87 -9.02
CA MET A 466 40.44 0.63 -9.94
C MET A 466 40.78 1.83 -10.82
N LEU A 467 39.79 2.68 -11.09
CA LEU A 467 39.90 3.93 -11.86
C LEU A 467 40.18 5.16 -10.99
N SER A 468 40.43 4.97 -9.69
CA SER A 468 40.70 6.04 -8.72
C SER A 468 42.14 6.01 -8.21
N ASP A 469 42.49 6.93 -7.32
CA ASP A 469 43.78 6.94 -6.60
C ASP A 469 44.06 5.65 -5.80
N LEU A 470 43.03 4.82 -5.57
CA LEU A 470 43.17 3.50 -4.93
C LEU A 470 43.38 2.36 -5.94
N GLY A 471 43.67 2.69 -7.20
CA GLY A 471 43.75 1.72 -8.29
C GLY A 471 44.74 0.58 -8.04
N ASP A 472 45.93 0.89 -7.56
CA ASP A 472 46.96 -0.11 -7.25
C ASP A 472 46.54 -1.03 -6.10
N LEU A 473 45.92 -0.47 -5.06
CA LEU A 473 45.41 -1.24 -3.93
C LEU A 473 44.28 -2.18 -4.37
N ALA A 474 43.34 -1.69 -5.17
CA ALA A 474 42.26 -2.52 -5.72
C ALA A 474 42.80 -3.65 -6.61
N LYS A 475 43.72 -3.34 -7.53
CA LYS A 475 44.36 -4.34 -8.43
C LYS A 475 45.22 -5.35 -7.67
N SER A 476 45.69 -5.02 -6.46
CA SER A 476 46.48 -5.94 -5.62
C SER A 476 45.66 -7.07 -4.98
N VAL A 477 44.33 -6.92 -4.87
CA VAL A 477 43.47 -7.88 -4.16
C VAL A 477 42.48 -8.62 -5.06
N ILE A 478 42.20 -8.10 -6.25
CA ILE A 478 41.30 -8.73 -7.22
C ILE A 478 41.80 -8.49 -8.65
N GLU A 479 41.73 -9.53 -9.47
CA GLU A 479 42.11 -9.45 -10.88
C GLU A 479 41.09 -8.60 -11.66
N LYS A 480 41.62 -7.67 -12.46
CA LYS A 480 40.83 -6.80 -13.33
C LYS A 480 39.92 -7.60 -14.27
N ASP A 481 40.40 -8.72 -14.82
CA ASP A 481 39.65 -9.55 -15.76
C ASP A 481 38.44 -10.22 -15.10
N GLU A 482 38.55 -10.59 -13.81
CA GLU A 482 37.40 -11.10 -13.06
C GLU A 482 36.31 -10.04 -12.92
N VAL A 483 36.68 -8.79 -12.60
CA VAL A 483 35.73 -7.67 -12.51
C VAL A 483 35.09 -7.41 -13.88
N LEU A 484 35.90 -7.29 -14.94
CA LEU A 484 35.40 -7.09 -16.31
C LEU A 484 34.44 -8.19 -16.76
N SER A 485 34.71 -9.45 -16.42
CA SER A 485 33.82 -10.56 -16.76
C SER A 485 32.43 -10.41 -16.13
N THR A 486 32.37 -10.02 -14.86
CA THR A 486 31.10 -9.79 -14.15
C THR A 486 30.35 -8.57 -14.70
N LEU A 487 31.05 -7.48 -15.03
CA LEU A 487 30.40 -6.29 -15.62
C LEU A 487 29.83 -6.56 -17.01
N ARG A 488 30.55 -7.33 -17.85
CA ARG A 488 30.07 -7.72 -19.18
C ARG A 488 28.84 -8.60 -19.09
N GLN A 489 28.85 -9.59 -18.18
CA GLN A 489 27.68 -10.43 -17.93
C GLN A 489 26.48 -9.59 -17.49
N GLN A 490 26.66 -8.65 -16.55
CA GLN A 490 25.59 -7.73 -16.14
C GLN A 490 25.02 -6.94 -17.33
N LEU A 491 25.88 -6.39 -18.18
CA LEU A 491 25.46 -5.59 -19.32
C LEU A 491 24.67 -6.44 -20.33
N GLU A 492 25.09 -7.68 -20.55
CA GLU A 492 24.37 -8.66 -21.39
C GLU A 492 23.01 -9.04 -20.79
N ASP A 493 22.95 -9.27 -19.48
CA ASP A 493 21.69 -9.60 -18.78
C ASP A 493 20.68 -8.44 -18.83
N ILE A 494 21.16 -7.19 -18.80
CA ILE A 494 20.33 -5.97 -18.86
C ILE A 494 19.89 -5.64 -20.30
N ARG A 495 20.70 -6.02 -21.30
CA ARG A 495 20.39 -5.85 -22.72
C ARG A 495 20.17 -7.22 -23.37
N PRO A 496 19.02 -7.88 -23.14
CA PRO A 496 18.72 -9.09 -23.88
C PRO A 496 18.75 -8.76 -25.38
N ASN A 497 19.41 -9.63 -26.16
CA ASN A 497 19.62 -9.49 -27.59
C ASN A 497 18.37 -8.98 -28.32
N GLU A 498 18.50 -7.86 -29.06
CA GLU A 498 17.49 -7.40 -30.05
C GLU A 498 17.19 -8.46 -31.13
N ASN A 499 17.90 -9.60 -31.14
CA ASN A 499 17.75 -10.71 -32.08
C ASN A 499 16.78 -11.82 -31.64
N ASP A 500 16.18 -11.77 -30.45
CA ASP A 500 15.04 -12.65 -30.11
C ASP A 500 13.74 -12.05 -30.68
N GLY A 501 13.63 -12.08 -32.01
CA GLY A 501 12.41 -12.37 -32.75
C GLY A 501 11.08 -11.70 -32.35
N SER A 502 11.09 -10.44 -31.92
CA SER A 502 9.88 -9.61 -31.97
C SER A 502 10.12 -8.44 -32.92
N ASP A 503 9.32 -8.41 -33.97
CA ASP A 503 9.42 -7.49 -35.10
C ASP A 503 9.63 -6.03 -34.65
N GLY A 504 10.60 -5.40 -35.30
CA GLY A 504 10.89 -3.99 -35.17
C GLY A 504 9.63 -3.15 -35.34
N THR A 505 9.20 -2.56 -34.24
CA THR A 505 8.45 -1.31 -34.25
C THR A 505 9.16 -0.34 -33.34
N THR A 506 10.14 0.37 -33.91
CA THR A 506 10.45 1.75 -33.51
C THR A 506 9.24 2.62 -33.87
N GLY A 507 8.13 2.40 -33.15
CA GLY A 507 7.06 3.36 -33.00
C GLY A 507 7.29 4.04 -31.66
N GLN A 508 7.34 5.37 -31.65
CA GLN A 508 7.13 6.13 -30.42
C GLN A 508 5.74 5.75 -29.89
N ASN A 509 5.67 4.76 -29.00
CA ASN A 509 4.44 4.44 -28.29
C ASN A 509 4.21 5.55 -27.27
N SER A 510 3.39 6.53 -27.64
CA SER A 510 2.87 7.58 -26.76
C SER A 510 1.95 7.06 -25.65
N SER A 511 1.90 5.74 -25.44
CA SER A 511 1.00 5.03 -24.52
C SER A 511 1.75 4.27 -23.42
N GLN A 512 3.06 4.48 -23.29
CA GLN A 512 3.86 3.79 -22.30
C GLN A 512 3.62 4.38 -20.90
N SER A 513 3.41 3.55 -19.88
CA SER A 513 3.14 4.01 -18.51
C SER A 513 4.31 4.84 -17.97
N TYR A 514 4.03 5.80 -17.08
CA TYR A 514 5.08 6.61 -16.43
C TYR A 514 6.13 5.72 -15.75
N VAL A 515 5.67 4.64 -15.10
CA VAL A 515 6.53 3.63 -14.46
C VAL A 515 7.54 3.04 -15.43
N GLU A 516 7.05 2.57 -16.57
CA GLU A 516 7.87 1.93 -17.59
C GLU A 516 8.90 2.91 -18.17
N GLN A 517 8.52 4.18 -18.37
CA GLN A 517 9.43 5.22 -18.85
C GLN A 517 10.56 5.49 -17.84
N GLU A 518 10.23 5.62 -16.55
CA GLU A 518 11.23 5.85 -15.50
C GLU A 518 12.15 4.64 -15.31
N PHE A 519 11.58 3.42 -15.33
CA PHE A 519 12.35 2.18 -15.28
C PHE A 519 13.33 2.05 -16.45
N GLN A 520 12.90 2.38 -17.67
CA GLN A 520 13.76 2.37 -18.85
C GLN A 520 14.91 3.38 -18.73
N LYS A 521 14.65 4.60 -18.25
CA LYS A 521 15.71 5.60 -18.03
C LYS A 521 16.73 5.13 -17.00
N ASP A 522 16.27 4.57 -15.88
CA ASP A 522 17.15 4.04 -14.84
C ASP A 522 18.02 2.88 -15.35
N THR A 523 17.41 1.97 -16.10
CA THR A 523 18.07 0.82 -16.72
C THR A 523 19.10 1.28 -17.75
N ALA A 524 18.72 2.20 -18.65
CA ALA A 524 19.62 2.77 -19.65
C ALA A 524 20.81 3.47 -19.02
N ALA A 525 20.58 4.29 -17.98
CA ALA A 525 21.64 4.98 -17.27
C ALA A 525 22.60 3.98 -16.58
N TYR A 526 22.08 2.89 -16.00
CA TYR A 526 22.92 1.87 -15.37
C TYR A 526 23.75 1.10 -16.42
N ALA A 527 23.17 0.77 -17.57
CA ALA A 527 23.89 0.16 -18.69
C ALA A 527 25.01 1.08 -19.20
N GLU A 528 24.75 2.39 -19.36
CA GLU A 528 25.76 3.38 -19.76
C GLU A 528 26.92 3.44 -18.76
N MET A 529 26.63 3.37 -17.45
CA MET A 529 27.67 3.28 -16.42
C MET A 529 28.55 2.03 -16.62
N LEU A 530 27.95 0.86 -16.84
CA LEU A 530 28.69 -0.38 -17.05
C LEU A 530 29.57 -0.31 -18.31
N GLU A 531 29.05 0.24 -19.41
CA GLU A 531 29.81 0.45 -20.65
C GLU A 531 31.01 1.36 -20.44
N ALA A 532 30.82 2.50 -19.78
CA ALA A 532 31.89 3.43 -19.47
C ALA A 532 32.97 2.79 -18.59
N LEU A 533 32.58 2.00 -17.59
CA LEU A 533 33.52 1.26 -16.73
C LEU A 533 34.30 0.20 -17.52
N ILE A 534 33.61 -0.58 -18.38
CA ILE A 534 34.25 -1.60 -19.22
C ILE A 534 35.24 -0.96 -20.19
N ALA A 535 34.86 0.14 -20.83
CA ALA A 535 35.73 0.87 -21.77
C ALA A 535 36.95 1.45 -21.05
N ALA A 536 36.76 2.18 -19.95
CA ALA A 536 37.85 2.80 -19.20
C ALA A 536 38.84 1.77 -18.63
N LEU A 537 38.34 0.64 -18.12
CA LEU A 537 39.21 -0.45 -17.69
C LEU A 537 39.89 -1.13 -18.89
N GLY A 538 39.19 -1.33 -20.01
CA GLY A 538 39.74 -1.95 -21.22
C GLY A 538 40.84 -1.12 -21.87
N GLU A 539 40.66 0.19 -22.01
CA GLU A 539 41.65 1.12 -22.60
C GLU A 539 42.94 1.23 -21.79
N ALA A 540 42.90 0.93 -20.48
CA ALA A 540 44.10 0.82 -19.66
C ALA A 540 45.08 -0.30 -20.11
N GLU A 541 44.72 -1.12 -21.11
CA GLU A 541 45.65 -2.04 -21.80
C GLU A 541 46.47 -1.38 -22.92
N GLN A 542 46.04 -0.23 -23.46
CA GLN A 542 46.66 0.39 -24.63
C GLN A 542 47.73 1.43 -24.32
N ASP A 543 48.05 1.68 -23.04
CA ASP A 543 49.26 2.42 -22.69
C ASP A 543 50.37 1.51 -22.14
N PRO A 544 51.22 0.94 -23.02
CA PRO A 544 52.45 0.30 -22.60
C PRO A 544 53.63 1.29 -22.45
N ARG A 545 53.41 2.62 -22.50
CA ARG A 545 54.42 3.69 -22.29
C ARG A 545 53.82 5.12 -22.42
N ASN A 546 53.35 5.70 -21.31
CA ASN A 546 53.49 7.12 -20.93
C ASN A 546 52.96 7.41 -19.52
#